data_AF-A0A8J6PQL2-F1
#
_entry.id   AF-A0A8J6PQL2-F1
#
_cell.length_a   1.000
_cell.length_b   1.000
_cell.length_c   1.000
_cell.angle_alpha   90.00
_cell.angle_beta   90.00
_cell.angle_gamma   90.00
#
_symmetry.space_group_name_H-M   'P 1'
#
loop_
_entity.id
_entity.type
_entity.pdbx_description
1 polymer ?
#
loop_
_entity_poly.entity_id
_entity_poly.type
_entity_poly.pdbx_seq_one_letter_code
_entity_poly.pdbx_strand_id
1 'polypeptide(L)'
;MSTIQYALDSRSVDGAATYDSSSLKNVELVSADMYSDMALLPEFKEGQLSMKYDSEALKKRALSIYLKYDDPKAEELQPKPINVGVTDASDVA
;
A
#
# COMPACT_ATOMS: atom_id res chain seq x y z
N MET A 1 -2.09 19.35 -6.82
CA MET A 1 -2.65 18.14 -7.47
C MET A 1 -3.21 17.26 -6.37
N SER A 2 -4.43 16.72 -6.50
CA SER A 2 -5.00 15.86 -5.46
C SER A 2 -4.33 14.48 -5.50
N THR A 3 -4.18 13.82 -4.34
CA THR A 3 -3.57 12.48 -4.22
C THR A 3 -4.27 11.44 -5.11
N ILE A 4 -5.59 11.59 -5.29
CA ILE A 4 -6.41 10.71 -6.12
C ILE A 4 -6.06 10.86 -7.61
N GLN A 5 -5.94 12.09 -8.11
CA GLN A 5 -5.58 12.31 -9.51
C GLN A 5 -4.18 11.77 -9.81
N TYR A 6 -3.24 11.95 -8.87
CA TYR A 6 -1.89 11.42 -9.01
C TYR A 6 -1.87 9.88 -9.09
N ALA A 7 -2.64 9.19 -8.25
CA ALA A 7 -2.74 7.72 -8.28
C ALA A 7 -3.30 7.22 -9.63
N LEU A 8 -4.36 7.87 -10.12
CA LEU A 8 -4.96 7.58 -11.43
C LEU A 8 -3.95 7.79 -12.58
N ASP A 9 -3.30 8.95 -12.62
CA ASP A 9 -2.33 9.30 -13.65
C ASP A 9 -1.13 8.32 -13.65
N SER A 10 -0.64 7.95 -12.46
CA SER A 10 0.52 7.04 -12.30
C SER A 10 0.28 5.64 -12.90
N ARG A 11 -0.98 5.24 -13.03
CA ARG A 11 -1.40 3.96 -13.63
C ARG A 11 -2.07 4.12 -14.98
N SER A 12 -2.01 5.33 -15.57
CA SER A 12 -2.65 5.66 -16.85
C SER A 12 -4.15 5.34 -16.87
N VAL A 13 -4.84 5.61 -15.77
CA VAL A 13 -6.27 5.39 -15.58
C VAL A 13 -7.00 6.73 -15.67
N ASP A 14 -7.97 6.84 -16.57
CA ASP A 14 -8.83 8.04 -16.68
C ASP A 14 -10.07 7.89 -15.80
N GLY A 15 -10.17 8.69 -14.73
CA GLY A 15 -11.29 8.67 -13.78
C GLY A 15 -12.67 8.92 -14.37
N ALA A 16 -12.79 9.45 -15.60
CA ALA A 16 -14.06 9.66 -16.30
C ALA A 16 -14.41 8.53 -17.29
N ALA A 17 -13.53 7.55 -17.47
CA ALA A 17 -13.74 6.47 -18.44
C ALA A 17 -14.72 5.40 -17.93
N THR A 18 -15.39 4.73 -18.86
CA THR A 18 -16.12 3.49 -18.57
C THR A 18 -15.14 2.33 -18.65
N TYR A 19 -14.99 1.60 -17.55
CA TYR A 19 -14.07 0.47 -17.46
C TYR A 19 -14.77 -0.84 -17.86
N ASP A 20 -14.05 -1.66 -18.62
CA ASP A 20 -14.41 -3.05 -18.90
C ASP A 20 -13.41 -4.01 -18.22
N SER A 21 -13.56 -5.32 -18.49
CA SER A 21 -12.70 -6.36 -17.93
C SER A 21 -11.22 -6.22 -18.32
N SER A 22 -10.90 -5.56 -19.44
CA SER A 22 -9.51 -5.32 -19.84
C SER A 22 -8.82 -4.25 -18.98
N SER A 23 -9.61 -3.34 -18.40
CA SER A 23 -9.13 -2.27 -17.51
C SER A 23 -8.98 -2.70 -16.05
N LEU A 24 -9.47 -3.90 -15.70
CA LEU A 24 -9.53 -4.39 -14.32
C LEU A 24 -8.17 -4.35 -13.62
N LYS A 25 -7.09 -4.74 -14.31
CA LYS A 25 -5.73 -4.72 -13.77
C LYS A 25 -5.33 -3.32 -13.30
N ASN A 26 -5.50 -2.32 -14.15
CA ASN A 26 -5.04 -0.96 -13.86
C ASN A 26 -5.89 -0.33 -12.75
N VAL A 27 -7.20 -0.57 -12.76
CA VAL A 27 -8.10 -0.11 -11.69
C VAL A 27 -7.76 -0.74 -10.35
N GLU A 28 -7.48 -2.05 -10.31
CA GLU A 28 -7.07 -2.72 -9.08
C GLU A 28 -5.72 -2.20 -8.57
N LEU A 29 -4.76 -1.93 -9.47
CA LEU A 29 -3.47 -1.33 -9.08
C LEU A 29 -3.63 0.09 -8.50
N VAL A 30 -4.49 0.94 -9.08
CA VAL A 30 -4.82 2.25 -8.49
C VAL A 30 -5.43 2.07 -7.10
N SER A 31 -6.32 1.10 -6.92
CA SER A 31 -6.93 0.84 -5.61
C SER A 31 -5.89 0.42 -4.57
N ALA A 32 -4.88 -0.35 -4.97
CA ALA A 32 -3.76 -0.74 -4.11
C ALA A 32 -2.89 0.46 -3.72
N ASP A 33 -2.64 1.39 -4.66
CA ASP A 33 -1.91 2.64 -4.38
C ASP A 33 -2.68 3.46 -3.33
N MET A 34 -4.01 3.59 -3.49
CA MET A 34 -4.86 4.29 -2.52
C MET A 34 -4.90 3.62 -1.14
N TYR A 35 -4.96 2.29 -1.07
CA TYR A 35 -4.90 1.58 0.21
C TYR A 35 -3.56 1.78 0.93
N SER A 36 -2.46 1.80 0.18
CA SER A 36 -1.14 2.11 0.73
C SER A 36 -1.08 3.52 1.30
N ASP A 37 -1.59 4.52 0.57
CA ASP A 37 -1.64 5.90 1.02
C ASP A 37 -2.52 6.08 2.27
N MET A 38 -3.68 5.41 2.31
CA MET A 38 -4.56 5.43 3.48
C MET A 38 -3.91 4.81 4.71
N ALA A 39 -3.08 3.78 4.54
CA ALA A 39 -2.37 3.15 5.65
C ALA A 39 -1.26 4.05 6.25
N LEU A 40 -0.88 5.13 5.57
CA LEU A 40 0.07 6.14 6.06
C LEU A 40 -0.64 7.32 6.76
N LEU A 41 -1.97 7.40 6.69
CA LEU A 41 -2.70 8.47 7.34
C LEU A 41 -2.65 8.31 8.87
N PRO A 42 -2.37 9.38 9.63
CA PRO A 42 -2.34 9.31 11.08
C PRO A 42 -3.73 8.98 11.63
N GLU A 43 -3.76 8.04 12.59
CA GLU A 43 -5.01 7.51 13.17
C GLU A 43 -5.84 8.55 13.93
N PHE A 44 -5.25 9.68 14.31
CA PHE A 44 -5.92 10.71 15.09
C PHE A 44 -5.44 12.11 14.73
N LYS A 45 -6.39 13.01 14.44
CA LYS A 45 -6.22 14.46 14.47
C LYS A 45 -7.30 15.03 15.37
N GLU A 46 -6.93 15.92 16.28
CA GLU A 46 -7.85 16.58 17.20
C GLU A 46 -8.98 17.28 16.40
N GLY A 47 -10.24 16.94 16.70
CA GLY A 47 -11.43 17.48 16.02
C GLY A 47 -12.00 16.65 14.84
N GLN A 48 -11.48 15.46 14.52
CA GLN A 48 -12.08 14.57 13.51
C GLN A 48 -13.06 13.55 14.10
N LEU A 49 -14.10 13.22 13.32
CA LEU A 49 -14.95 12.04 13.55
C LEU A 49 -14.05 10.80 13.56
N SER A 50 -14.07 10.05 14.65
CA SER A 50 -13.14 8.96 14.98
C SER A 50 -13.35 7.73 14.09
N MET A 51 -12.94 7.81 12.82
CA MET A 51 -12.80 6.64 11.96
C MET A 51 -11.38 6.11 12.08
N LYS A 52 -11.22 5.05 12.87
CA LYS A 52 -9.97 4.30 12.93
C LYS A 52 -9.91 3.35 11.73
N TYR A 53 -8.96 3.60 10.83
CA TYR A 53 -8.68 2.66 9.73
C TYR A 53 -7.74 1.57 10.23
N ASP A 54 -8.03 0.31 9.87
CA ASP A 54 -7.11 -0.79 10.10
C ASP A 54 -5.98 -0.74 9.07
N SER A 55 -4.88 -0.10 9.46
CA SER A 55 -3.71 0.12 8.60
C SER A 55 -3.05 -1.20 8.18
N GLU A 56 -3.10 -2.25 9.00
CA GLU A 56 -2.56 -3.56 8.66
C GLU A 56 -3.42 -4.26 7.60
N ALA A 57 -4.75 -4.22 7.74
CA ALA A 57 -5.66 -4.76 6.75
C ALA A 57 -5.51 -4.06 5.39
N LEU A 58 -5.33 -2.73 5.39
CA LEU A 58 -5.09 -1.94 4.19
C LEU A 58 -3.78 -2.33 3.51
N LYS A 59 -2.67 -2.43 4.27
CA LYS A 59 -1.37 -2.86 3.73
C LYS A 59 -1.43 -4.27 3.16
N LYS A 60 -2.06 -5.21 3.87
CA LYS A 60 -2.23 -6.59 3.41
C LYS A 60 -3.03 -6.66 2.11
N ARG A 61 -4.08 -5.84 2.00
CA ARG A 61 -4.89 -5.75 0.78
C ARG A 61 -4.08 -5.19 -0.39
N ALA A 62 -3.36 -4.10 -0.19
CA ALA A 62 -2.48 -3.52 -1.20
C ALA A 62 -1.43 -4.54 -1.68
N LEU A 63 -0.73 -5.20 -0.75
CA LEU A 63 0.27 -6.23 -1.05
C LEU A 63 -0.33 -7.38 -1.86
N SER A 64 -1.53 -7.85 -1.52
CA SER A 64 -2.18 -8.94 -2.26
C SER A 64 -2.46 -8.59 -3.72
N ILE A 65 -2.77 -7.32 -4.01
CA ILE A 65 -3.05 -6.85 -5.37
C ILE A 65 -1.75 -6.67 -6.15
N TYR A 66 -0.70 -6.12 -5.52
CA TYR A 66 0.60 -6.00 -6.18
C TYR A 66 1.20 -7.36 -6.54
N LEU A 67 1.10 -8.35 -5.64
CA LEU A 67 1.55 -9.72 -5.91
C LEU A 67 0.73 -10.40 -7.01
N LYS A 68 -0.57 -10.13 -7.11
CA LYS A 68 -1.44 -10.68 -8.17
C LYS A 68 -0.99 -10.25 -9.57
N TYR A 69 -0.39 -9.06 -9.69
CA TYR A 69 -0.04 -8.45 -10.96
C TYR A 69 1.47 -8.30 -11.21
N ASP A 70 2.28 -8.85 -10.33
CA ASP A 70 3.76 -8.77 -10.37
C ASP A 70 4.25 -7.31 -10.40
N ASP A 71 3.63 -6.47 -9.58
CA ASP A 71 3.97 -5.05 -9.49
C ASP A 71 5.19 -4.82 -8.58
N PRO A 72 6.19 -4.03 -8.99
CA PRO A 72 7.42 -3.82 -8.21
C PRO A 72 7.17 -3.18 -6.84
N LYS A 73 6.05 -2.46 -6.66
CA LYS A 73 5.66 -1.90 -5.35
C LYS A 73 5.38 -2.97 -4.29
N ALA A 74 5.21 -4.23 -4.68
CA ALA A 74 5.15 -5.34 -3.73
C ALA A 74 6.40 -5.41 -2.85
N GLU A 75 7.59 -5.10 -3.39
CA GLU A 75 8.86 -5.16 -2.65
C GLU A 75 8.95 -4.07 -1.57
N GLU A 76 8.30 -2.93 -1.78
CA GLU A 76 8.29 -1.82 -0.83
C GLU A 76 7.44 -2.12 0.42
N LEU A 77 6.38 -2.91 0.25
CA LEU A 77 5.44 -3.27 1.31
C LEU A 77 5.72 -4.62 1.97
N GLN A 78 6.67 -5.40 1.44
CA GLN A 78 7.10 -6.63 2.09
C GLN A 78 7.78 -6.34 3.43
N PRO A 79 7.53 -7.15 4.47
CA PRO A 79 8.24 -7.04 5.73
C PRO A 79 9.73 -7.27 5.48
N LYS A 80 10.54 -6.21 5.61
CA LYS A 80 12.00 -6.32 5.49
C LYS A 80 12.52 -7.06 6.73
N PRO A 81 13.32 -8.13 6.57
CA PRO A 81 13.92 -8.80 7.71
C PRO A 81 14.82 -7.81 8.44
N ILE A 82 14.49 -7.51 9.70
CA ILE A 82 15.36 -6.73 10.57
C ILE A 82 16.46 -7.69 11.00
N ASN A 83 17.65 -7.53 10.41
CA ASN A 83 18.85 -8.24 10.85
C ASN A 83 19.30 -7.61 12.18
N VAL A 84 18.63 -7.98 13.27
CA VAL A 84 19.18 -7.75 14.60
C VAL A 84 20.36 -8.71 14.72
N GLY A 85 21.57 -8.18 14.60
CA GLY A 85 22.79 -8.93 14.86
C GLY A 85 22.80 -9.35 16.33
N VAL A 86 22.18 -10.49 16.63
CA VAL A 86 22.38 -11.19 17.90
C VAL A 86 23.73 -11.86 17.74
N THR A 87 24.80 -11.14 18.10
CA THR A 87 26.07 -11.81 18.39
C THR A 87 25.81 -12.62 19.65
N ASP A 88 25.64 -13.93 19.49
CA ASP A 88 25.58 -14.86 20.61
C ASP A 88 26.77 -14.60 21.52
N ALA A 89 26.51 -14.28 22.78
CA ALA A 89 27.54 -14.03 23.79
C ALA A 89 28.30 -15.31 24.20
N SER A 90 28.29 -16.35 23.37
CA SER A 90 29.02 -17.61 23.64
C SER A 90 30.51 -17.53 23.31
N ASP A 91 30.99 -16.42 22.73
CA ASP A 91 32.40 -16.22 22.37
C ASP A 91 33.20 -15.41 23.41
N VAL A 92 32.66 -15.27 24.62
CA VAL A 92 33.37 -14.72 25.79
C VAL A 92 33.51 -15.81 26.85
N ALA A 93 34.30 -16.84 26.55
CA ALA A 93 34.69 -17.88 27.51
C ALA A 93 36.20 -18.11 27.45
#